data_AF-A0A4Y7PK23-F1
#
_entry.id   AF-A0A4Y7PK23-F1
#
_cell.length_a   1.000
_cell.length_b   1.000
_cell.length_c   1.000
_cell.angle_alpha   90.00
_cell.angle_beta   90.00
_cell.angle_gamma   90.00
#
_symmetry.space_group_name_H-M   'P 1'
#
loop_
_entity.id
_entity.type
_entity.pdbx_description
1 polymer ?
#
loop_
_entity_poly.entity_id
_entity_poly.type
_entity_poly.pdbx_seq_one_letter_code
_entity_poly.pdbx_strand_id
1 'polypeptide(L)'
;MDAAIAKHGYQSEGVAAYIFATQEASTIPLYRLAVHVFVTNHFYTTSAKERDGAIPINYKSEGIAGYVYPSQTCGSVPLFRVYHQASTDHVYTTSITERDNFLDNLGYTDEGIAAYVIPAWS
;
A
#
# COMPACT_ATOMS: atom_id res chain seq x y z
N MET A 1 -3.21 -13.54 -4.66
CA MET A 1 -2.95 -13.78 -3.23
C MET A 1 -2.77 -15.28 -2.96
N ASP A 2 -3.63 -16.13 -3.53
CA ASP A 2 -3.67 -17.58 -3.27
C ASP A 2 -2.40 -18.38 -3.66
N ALA A 3 -1.60 -17.90 -4.61
CA ALA A 3 -0.41 -18.63 -5.08
C ALA A 3 0.82 -18.50 -4.15
N ALA A 4 0.93 -17.45 -3.33
CA ALA A 4 2.07 -17.23 -2.44
C ALA A 4 1.91 -17.95 -1.09
N ILE A 5 0.66 -18.07 -0.62
CA ILE A 5 0.28 -18.74 0.65
C ILE A 5 0.73 -20.21 0.65
N ALA A 6 0.61 -20.90 -0.49
CA ALA A 6 0.91 -22.33 -0.57
C ALA A 6 2.41 -22.67 -0.77
N LYS A 7 3.26 -21.72 -1.17
CA LYS A 7 4.64 -22.03 -1.62
C LYS A 7 5.75 -21.56 -0.68
N HIS A 8 5.47 -20.61 0.21
CA HIS A 8 6.52 -19.96 1.03
C HIS A 8 6.17 -19.82 2.53
N GLY A 9 5.09 -20.46 3.01
CA GLY A 9 4.73 -20.44 4.44
C GLY A 9 4.08 -19.14 4.93
N TYR A 10 3.66 -18.26 4.02
CA TYR A 10 2.92 -17.05 4.38
C TYR A 10 1.53 -17.41 4.91
N GLN A 11 1.19 -16.92 6.10
CA GLN A 11 -0.17 -16.97 6.63
C GLN A 11 -0.93 -15.72 6.21
N SER A 12 -2.19 -15.89 5.82
CA SER A 12 -3.06 -14.73 5.63
C SER A 12 -3.39 -14.13 6.98
N GLU A 13 -3.13 -12.84 7.14
CA GLU A 13 -3.52 -12.08 8.34
C GLU A 13 -4.97 -11.53 8.25
N GLY A 14 -5.74 -12.01 7.27
CA GLY A 14 -7.08 -11.51 6.98
C GLY A 14 -7.08 -10.26 6.09
N VAL A 15 -8.21 -9.55 6.07
CA VAL A 15 -8.36 -8.28 5.35
C VAL A 15 -7.89 -7.14 6.26
N ALA A 16 -6.87 -6.40 5.85
CA ALA A 16 -6.38 -5.25 6.63
C ALA A 16 -7.32 -4.03 6.55
N ALA A 17 -7.91 -3.78 5.37
CA ALA A 17 -8.81 -2.66 5.11
C ALA A 17 -9.55 -2.84 3.77
N TYR A 18 -10.58 -2.02 3.56
CA TYR A 18 -11.29 -1.87 2.29
C TYR A 18 -11.05 -0.49 1.67
N ILE A 19 -11.10 -0.44 0.34
CA ILE A 19 -11.06 0.77 -0.49
C ILE A 19 -12.30 0.80 -1.39
N PHE A 20 -12.64 1.96 -1.94
CA PHE A 20 -13.78 2.09 -2.84
C PHE A 20 -13.42 1.59 -4.24
N ALA A 21 -14.29 0.80 -4.86
CA ALA A 21 -14.10 0.33 -6.23
C ALA A 21 -14.36 1.43 -7.28
N THR A 22 -15.25 2.36 -6.96
CA THR A 22 -15.64 3.51 -7.78
C THR A 22 -15.29 4.81 -7.07
N GLN A 23 -15.20 5.90 -7.83
CA GLN A 23 -14.96 7.21 -7.26
C GLN A 23 -16.20 7.66 -6.46
N GLU A 24 -16.03 7.85 -5.17
CA GLU A 24 -17.04 8.42 -4.28
C GLU A 24 -16.71 9.86 -3.90
N ALA A 25 -17.67 10.57 -3.33
CA ALA A 25 -17.46 11.91 -2.79
C ALA A 25 -16.27 11.92 -1.81
N SER A 26 -15.39 12.93 -1.95
CA SER A 26 -14.19 13.12 -1.11
C SER A 26 -13.12 12.02 -1.21
N THR A 27 -13.19 11.13 -2.21
CA THR A 27 -12.15 10.13 -2.46
C THR A 27 -11.23 10.55 -3.62
N ILE A 28 -9.99 10.07 -3.58
CA ILE A 28 -9.00 10.24 -4.65
C ILE A 28 -8.48 8.89 -5.14
N PRO A 29 -7.94 8.81 -6.38
CA PRO A 29 -7.40 7.57 -6.91
C PRO A 29 -6.21 7.06 -6.10
N LEU A 30 -6.19 5.75 -5.85
CA LEU A 30 -5.03 4.98 -5.44
C LEU A 30 -4.47 4.27 -6.68
N TYR A 31 -3.30 4.69 -7.15
CA TYR A 31 -2.62 4.07 -8.27
C TYR A 31 -1.88 2.82 -7.82
N ARG A 32 -1.87 1.79 -8.66
CA ARG A 32 -1.02 0.60 -8.49
C ARG A 32 0.01 0.55 -9.61
N LEU A 33 1.24 0.26 -9.23
CA LEU A 33 2.34 0.04 -10.16
C LEU A 33 3.02 -1.28 -9.84
N ALA A 34 3.52 -1.97 -10.86
CA ALA A 34 4.22 -3.25 -10.71
C ALA A 34 5.63 -3.16 -11.32
N VAL A 35 6.63 -3.70 -10.62
CA VAL A 35 7.96 -3.93 -11.21
C VAL A 35 7.84 -4.96 -12.32
N HIS A 36 8.34 -4.60 -13.49
CA HIS A 36 8.19 -5.41 -14.70
C HIS A 36 9.14 -6.62 -14.79
N VAL A 37 10.18 -6.71 -13.93
CA VAL A 37 11.24 -7.72 -14.05
C VAL A 37 11.46 -8.55 -12.77
N PHE A 38 11.64 -9.86 -12.97
CA PHE A 38 12.03 -10.92 -12.01
C PHE A 38 11.06 -11.25 -10.86
N VAL A 39 10.42 -10.26 -10.22
CA VAL A 39 9.40 -10.47 -9.18
C VAL A 39 8.38 -9.35 -9.30
N THR A 40 7.08 -9.67 -9.37
CA THR A 40 6.04 -8.65 -9.39
C THR A 40 5.92 -8.03 -7.99
N ASN A 41 6.76 -7.04 -7.68
CA ASN A 41 6.54 -6.18 -6.53
C ASN A 41 5.56 -5.07 -6.93
N HIS A 42 4.54 -4.85 -6.11
CA HIS A 42 3.57 -3.79 -6.31
C HIS A 42 3.85 -2.67 -5.32
N PHE A 43 3.64 -1.43 -5.74
CA PHE A 43 3.47 -0.33 -4.80
C PHE A 43 2.24 0.50 -5.15
N TYR A 44 1.74 1.20 -4.14
CA TYR A 44 0.51 1.96 -4.19
C TYR A 44 0.77 3.41 -3.82
N THR A 45 0.19 4.33 -4.58
CA THR A 45 0.36 5.77 -4.31
C THR A 45 -0.86 6.57 -4.71
N THR A 46 -1.18 7.60 -3.94
CA THR A 46 -2.15 8.64 -4.28
C THR A 46 -1.52 9.77 -5.10
N SER A 47 -0.19 9.82 -5.19
CA SER A 47 0.56 10.84 -5.91
C SER A 47 0.75 10.48 -7.38
N ALA A 48 0.10 11.23 -8.27
CA ALA A 48 0.34 11.11 -9.71
C ALA A 48 1.81 11.38 -10.08
N LYS A 49 2.47 12.30 -9.36
CA LYS A 49 3.89 12.61 -9.57
C LYS A 49 4.80 11.41 -9.21
N GLU A 50 4.52 10.70 -8.13
CA GLU A 50 5.28 9.51 -7.74
C GLU A 50 5.06 8.37 -8.74
N ARG A 51 3.81 8.16 -9.17
CA ARG A 51 3.48 7.23 -10.27
C ARG A 51 4.29 7.55 -11.52
N ASP A 52 4.26 8.80 -11.98
CA ASP A 52 4.90 9.21 -13.23
C ASP A 52 6.44 9.14 -13.13
N GLY A 53 7.00 9.41 -11.95
CA GLY A 53 8.43 9.27 -11.66
C GLY A 53 8.92 7.82 -11.58
N ALA A 54 8.04 6.87 -11.24
CA ALA A 54 8.38 5.45 -11.16
C ALA A 54 8.43 4.74 -12.52
N ILE A 55 7.64 5.21 -13.50
CA ILE A 55 7.61 4.65 -14.86
C ILE A 55 9.00 4.54 -15.51
N PRO A 56 9.85 5.58 -15.53
CA PRO A 56 11.18 5.49 -16.14
C PRO A 56 12.15 4.55 -15.39
N ILE A 57 11.84 4.13 -14.16
CA ILE A 57 12.68 3.24 -13.34
C ILE A 57 12.10 1.83 -13.24
N ASN A 58 11.59 1.31 -14.36
CA ASN A 58 11.11 -0.07 -14.57
C ASN A 58 9.79 -0.46 -13.89
N TYR A 59 9.01 0.52 -13.41
CA TYR A 59 7.63 0.27 -13.00
C TYR A 59 6.67 0.44 -14.17
N LYS A 60 5.69 -0.46 -14.25
CA LYS A 60 4.54 -0.31 -15.14
C LYS A 60 3.34 0.15 -14.32
N SER A 61 2.69 1.23 -14.75
CA SER A 61 1.40 1.60 -14.16
C SER A 61 0.34 0.57 -14.57
N GLU A 62 -0.41 0.09 -13.58
CA GLU A 62 -1.56 -0.79 -13.78
C GLU A 62 -2.89 -0.03 -13.65
N GLY A 63 -2.81 1.30 -13.57
CA GLY A 63 -3.96 2.18 -13.45
C GLY A 63 -4.42 2.40 -12.00
N ILE A 64 -5.72 2.67 -11.86
CA ILE A 64 -6.37 2.92 -10.58
C ILE A 64 -6.75 1.58 -9.97
N ALA A 65 -6.20 1.27 -8.79
CA ALA A 65 -6.59 0.08 -8.03
C ALA A 65 -7.88 0.28 -7.22
N GLY A 66 -8.20 1.52 -6.89
CA GLY A 66 -9.43 1.93 -6.24
C GLY A 66 -9.32 3.37 -5.77
N TYR A 67 -10.22 3.76 -4.87
CA TYR A 67 -10.30 5.12 -4.34
C TYR A 67 -10.25 5.10 -2.81
N VAL A 68 -9.58 6.09 -2.25
CA VAL A 68 -9.28 6.20 -0.82
C VAL A 68 -9.53 7.63 -0.34
N TYR A 69 -9.66 7.82 0.97
CA TYR A 69 -9.75 9.17 1.53
C TYR A 69 -8.34 9.79 1.61
N PRO A 70 -8.14 11.03 1.12
CA PRO A 70 -6.86 11.73 1.23
C PRO A 70 -6.58 12.25 2.65
N SER A 71 -7.63 12.33 3.49
CA SER A 71 -7.58 12.84 4.85
C SER A 71 -8.53 12.05 5.76
N GLN A 72 -8.28 12.07 7.07
CA GLN A 72 -9.12 11.39 8.04
C GLN A 72 -10.60 11.77 7.87
N THR A 73 -11.43 10.78 7.65
CA THR A 73 -12.89 10.89 7.57
C THR A 73 -13.51 10.07 8.70
N CYS A 74 -14.77 10.35 9.09
CA CYS A 74 -15.43 9.61 10.15
C CYS A 74 -15.43 8.11 9.84
N GLY A 75 -14.92 7.29 10.77
CA GLY A 75 -14.84 5.84 10.60
C GLY A 75 -13.68 5.31 9.76
N SER A 76 -12.86 6.15 9.12
CA SER A 76 -11.65 5.69 8.43
C SER A 76 -10.49 5.46 9.41
N VAL A 77 -9.48 4.71 8.99
CA VAL A 77 -8.21 4.54 9.71
C VAL A 77 -7.03 4.88 8.80
N PRO A 78 -5.88 5.33 9.34
CA PRO A 78 -4.69 5.58 8.52
C PRO A 78 -4.16 4.28 7.92
N LEU A 79 -3.73 4.36 6.66
CA LEU A 79 -2.87 3.38 6.01
C LEU A 79 -1.45 3.92 6.03
N PHE A 80 -0.61 3.38 6.89
CA PHE A 80 0.80 3.72 6.99
C PHE A 80 1.57 3.10 5.82
N ARG A 81 2.59 3.81 5.35
CA ARG A 81 3.55 3.31 4.36
C ARG A 81 4.96 3.43 4.92
N VAL A 82 5.69 2.33 4.88
CA VAL A 82 7.11 2.28 5.26
C VAL A 82 7.90 1.70 4.10
N TYR A 83 9.16 2.12 3.96
CA TYR A 83 10.01 1.77 2.83
C TYR A 83 11.35 1.21 3.28
N HIS A 84 11.81 0.14 2.61
CA HIS A 84 13.14 -0.42 2.82
C HIS A 84 14.01 -0.23 1.57
N GLN A 85 14.98 0.67 1.67
CA GLN A 85 15.79 1.10 0.53
C GLN A 85 16.61 -0.03 -0.11
N ALA A 86 17.17 -0.94 0.70
CA ALA A 86 18.06 -1.98 0.18
C ALA A 86 17.32 -3.04 -0.65
N SER A 87 16.05 -3.33 -0.34
CA SER A 87 15.22 -4.27 -1.11
C SER A 87 14.25 -3.57 -2.06
N THR A 88 14.15 -2.23 -2.01
CA THR A 88 13.14 -1.46 -2.75
C THR A 88 11.73 -2.00 -2.45
N ASP A 89 11.42 -2.13 -1.16
CA ASP A 89 10.16 -2.73 -0.70
C ASP A 89 9.30 -1.75 0.08
N HIS A 90 7.99 -1.79 -0.16
CA HIS A 90 7.02 -0.95 0.53
C HIS A 90 6.05 -1.85 1.30
N VAL A 91 5.87 -1.54 2.58
CA VAL A 91 4.84 -2.18 3.40
C VAL A 91 3.73 -1.18 3.70
N TYR A 92 2.49 -1.65 3.61
CA TYR A 92 1.28 -0.88 3.88
C TYR A 92 0.51 -1.56 5.01
N THR A 93 0.26 -0.83 6.09
CA THR A 93 -0.43 -1.39 7.25
C THR A 93 -1.32 -0.37 7.93
N THR A 94 -2.43 -0.82 8.51
CA THR A 94 -3.27 -0.03 9.42
C THR A 94 -2.86 -0.22 10.89
N SER A 95 -1.96 -1.17 11.17
CA SER A 95 -1.44 -1.47 12.51
C SER A 95 -0.26 -0.56 12.84
N ILE A 96 -0.45 0.29 13.86
CA ILE A 96 0.63 1.14 14.37
C ILE A 96 1.79 0.32 14.95
N THR A 97 1.48 -0.80 15.61
CA THR A 97 2.48 -1.70 16.20
C THR A 97 3.31 -2.40 15.13
N GLU A 98 2.69 -2.80 14.02
CA GLU A 98 3.42 -3.40 12.91
C GLU A 98 4.35 -2.39 12.24
N ARG A 99 3.83 -1.17 11.98
CA ARG A 99 4.64 -0.05 11.48
C ARG A 99 5.87 0.16 12.38
N ASP A 100 5.67 0.30 13.69
CA ASP A 100 6.76 0.58 14.63
C ASP A 100 7.79 -0.56 14.65
N ASN A 101 7.36 -1.82 14.53
CA ASN A 101 8.28 -2.95 14.40
C ASN A 101 9.14 -2.87 13.12
N PHE A 102 8.57 -2.43 11.99
CA PHE A 102 9.33 -2.22 10.76
C PHE A 102 10.41 -1.13 10.92
N LEU A 103 10.07 -0.04 11.62
CA LEU A 103 10.97 1.08 11.86
C LEU A 103 12.09 0.71 12.86
N ASP A 104 11.73 0.11 13.99
CA ASP A 104 12.64 -0.07 15.11
C ASP A 104 13.55 -1.30 14.93
N ASN A 105 13.05 -2.35 14.26
CA ASN A 105 13.71 -3.66 14.24
C ASN A 105 14.11 -4.16 12.85
N LEU A 106 13.49 -3.64 11.78
CA LEU A 106 13.64 -4.21 10.42
C LEU A 106 14.30 -3.24 9.43
N GLY A 107 14.72 -2.06 9.87
CA GLY A 107 15.49 -1.11 9.06
C GLY A 107 14.69 -0.35 8.00
N TYR A 108 13.36 -0.31 8.13
CA TYR A 108 12.51 0.50 7.26
C TYR A 108 12.51 1.97 7.69
N THR A 109 12.19 2.85 6.75
CA THR A 109 11.96 4.28 7.00
C THR A 109 10.48 4.61 6.90
N ASP A 110 10.00 5.49 7.78
CA ASP A 110 8.62 5.96 7.75
C ASP A 110 8.41 6.91 6.56
N GLU A 111 7.42 6.61 5.72
CA GLU A 111 6.96 7.51 4.65
C GLU A 111 5.61 8.15 5.00
N GLY A 112 5.09 7.91 6.21
CA GLY A 112 3.91 8.52 6.76
C GLY A 112 2.60 7.83 6.35
N ILE A 113 1.53 8.60 6.33
CA ILE A 113 0.19 8.13 5.99
C ILE A 113 0.01 8.23 4.48
N ALA A 114 -0.09 7.08 3.80
CA ALA A 114 -0.32 7.03 2.36
C ALA A 114 -1.76 7.41 1.98
N ALA A 115 -2.72 7.02 2.83
CA ALA A 115 -4.14 7.28 2.65
C ALA A 115 -4.92 6.99 3.94
N TYR A 116 -6.23 7.26 3.93
CA TYR A 116 -7.17 6.78 4.92
C TYR A 116 -8.17 5.81 4.28
N VAL A 117 -8.36 4.66 4.93
CA VAL A 117 -9.07 3.50 4.40
C VAL A 117 -10.21 3.07 5.32
N ILE A 118 -11.15 2.29 4.80
CA ILE A 118 -12.25 1.73 5.60
C ILE A 118 -11.68 0.55 6.40
N PRO A 119 -11.74 0.56 7.74
CA PRO A 119 -11.22 -0.55 8.52
C PRO A 119 -12.05 -1.81 8.28
N ALA A 120 -11.40 -2.97 8.40
CA ALA A 120 -12.04 -4.25 8.16
C ALA A 120 -12.71 -4.89 9.40
N TRP A 121 -13.04 -4.11 10.44
CA TRP A 121 -13.62 -4.65 11.68
C TRP A 121 -14.84 -5.52 11.40
N SER A 122 -14.82 -6.75 11.93
CA SER A 122 -15.99 -7.64 12.06
C SER A 122 -16.65 -7.47 13.41
#